data_AF-A0A3D9C9D4-F1
#
_entry.id   AF-A0A3D9C9D4-F1
#
_cell.length_a   1.000
_cell.length_b   1.000
_cell.length_c   1.000
_cell.angle_alpha   90.00
_cell.angle_beta   90.00
_cell.angle_gamma   90.00
#
_symmetry.space_group_name_H-M   'P 1'
#
loop_
_entity.id
_entity.type
_entity.pdbx_description
1 polymer ?
#
loop_
_entity_poly.entity_id
_entity_poly.type
_entity_poly.pdbx_seq_one_letter_code
_entity_poly.pdbx_strand_id
1 'polypeptide(L)'
;MICAIHYFSHNKYELPKFKLKLLFNIEDLNNSIFDEVFNILTPQQQEQYIAFKASEQAITYRKERDLKLPYVDFNNLPEVFDDKLLKKIILYQEEGEVDGAIYDLLLEDHKGQIAQYNADPKPHFMGNVGEPDTVTSYIIKYGVNPYTRKPETIESFHQKYTIDPKTGDPIPKENNQ
;
A
#
# COMPACT_ATOMS: atom_id res chain seq x y z
N MET A 1 -11.79 -13.65 -12.79
CA MET A 1 -10.51 -14.19 -13.30
C MET A 1 -9.44 -13.61 -12.40
N ILE A 2 -8.66 -14.45 -11.71
CA ILE A 2 -7.63 -13.98 -10.78
C ILE A 2 -6.43 -13.49 -11.61
N CYS A 3 -6.11 -12.22 -11.53
CA CYS A 3 -5.01 -11.59 -12.24
C CYS A 3 -3.67 -12.24 -11.87
N ALA A 4 -3.47 -12.58 -10.60
CA ALA A 4 -2.28 -13.24 -10.09
C ALA A 4 -1.96 -14.54 -10.84
N ILE A 5 -2.97 -15.34 -11.20
CA ILE A 5 -2.80 -16.61 -11.95
C ILE A 5 -2.07 -16.38 -13.28
N HIS A 6 -2.30 -15.27 -13.98
CA HIS A 6 -1.63 -14.97 -15.25
C HIS A 6 -0.11 -14.82 -15.11
N TYR A 7 0.37 -14.38 -13.95
CA TYR A 7 1.81 -14.26 -13.68
C TYR A 7 2.48 -15.63 -13.58
N PHE A 8 1.74 -16.68 -13.23
CA PHE A 8 2.28 -18.03 -13.01
C PHE A 8 1.93 -19.00 -14.14
N SER A 9 0.90 -18.72 -14.95
CA SER A 9 0.42 -19.58 -16.03
C SER A 9 1.40 -19.77 -17.22
N HIS A 10 2.45 -18.96 -17.31
CA HIS A 10 3.45 -19.06 -18.38
C HIS A 10 4.61 -19.97 -17.94
N ASN A 11 4.53 -21.23 -18.38
CA ASN A 11 5.42 -22.33 -18.05
C ASN A 11 6.89 -22.09 -18.46
N LYS A 12 7.68 -21.59 -17.50
CA LYS A 12 9.13 -21.77 -17.44
C LYS A 12 9.42 -22.78 -16.33
N TYR A 13 10.42 -23.64 -16.49
CA TYR A 13 10.81 -24.62 -15.47
C TYR A 13 11.17 -24.00 -14.11
N GLU A 14 11.55 -22.72 -14.09
CA GLU A 14 11.97 -22.00 -12.88
C GLU A 14 11.09 -20.79 -12.59
N LEU A 15 10.87 -20.52 -11.31
CA LEU A 15 10.28 -19.27 -10.82
C LEU A 15 11.38 -18.19 -10.70
N PRO A 16 11.32 -17.11 -11.51
CA PRO A 16 12.18 -15.96 -11.30
C PRO A 16 11.97 -15.34 -9.92
N LYS A 17 12.99 -14.66 -9.38
CA LYS A 17 12.95 -13.99 -8.07
C LYS A 17 11.73 -13.10 -7.86
N PHE A 18 11.29 -12.38 -8.89
CA PHE A 18 10.06 -11.58 -8.87
C PHE A 18 8.83 -12.44 -8.54
N LYS A 19 8.65 -13.58 -9.21
CA LYS A 19 7.50 -14.47 -8.99
C LYS A 19 7.53 -15.13 -7.61
N LEU A 20 8.72 -15.45 -7.11
CA LEU A 20 8.89 -15.96 -5.74
C LEU A 20 8.42 -14.95 -4.69
N LYS A 21 8.82 -13.69 -4.84
CA LYS A 21 8.35 -12.60 -3.96
C LYS A 21 6.84 -12.34 -4.11
N LEU A 22 6.32 -12.32 -5.35
CA LEU A 22 4.90 -12.14 -5.59
C LEU A 22 4.07 -13.21 -4.88
N LEU A 23 4.46 -14.49 -5.01
CA LEU A 23 3.78 -15.60 -4.33
C LEU A 23 3.88 -15.51 -2.81
N PHE A 24 5.01 -15.03 -2.30
CA PHE A 24 5.23 -14.78 -0.88
C PHE A 24 4.37 -13.63 -0.34
N ASN A 25 4.18 -12.56 -1.13
CA ASN A 25 3.25 -11.49 -0.80
C ASN A 25 1.79 -11.94 -0.88
N ILE A 26 1.44 -12.80 -1.84
CA ILE A 26 0.11 -13.41 -1.92
C ILE A 26 -0.13 -14.23 -0.64
N GLU A 27 0.80 -15.07 -0.21
CA GLU A 27 0.63 -15.83 1.04
C GLU A 27 0.44 -14.90 2.27
N ASP A 28 1.24 -13.83 2.35
CA ASP A 28 1.20 -12.92 3.51
C ASP A 28 -0.01 -11.98 3.53
N LEU A 29 -0.44 -11.47 2.37
CA LEU A 29 -1.41 -10.36 2.24
C LEU A 29 -2.74 -10.80 1.63
N ASN A 30 -2.73 -11.85 0.80
CA ASN A 30 -3.87 -12.36 0.04
C ASN A 30 -3.98 -13.88 0.16
N ASN A 31 -3.94 -14.39 1.40
CA ASN A 31 -3.92 -15.82 1.64
C ASN A 31 -5.13 -16.55 1.01
N SER A 32 -6.23 -15.83 0.75
CA SER A 32 -7.45 -16.38 0.16
C SER A 32 -7.25 -17.01 -1.23
N ILE A 33 -6.34 -16.49 -2.05
CA ILE A 33 -6.04 -17.04 -3.39
C ILE A 33 -4.76 -17.86 -3.43
N PHE A 34 -4.04 -17.97 -2.31
CA PHE A 34 -2.71 -18.58 -2.28
C PHE A 34 -2.75 -20.02 -2.78
N ASP A 35 -3.66 -20.83 -2.26
CA ASP A 35 -3.78 -22.24 -2.67
C ASP A 35 -4.10 -22.38 -4.15
N GLU A 36 -4.97 -21.52 -4.70
CA GLU A 36 -5.30 -21.52 -6.13
C GLU A 36 -4.07 -21.21 -7.00
N VAL A 37 -3.27 -20.22 -6.60
CA VAL A 37 -2.04 -19.84 -7.32
C VAL A 37 -0.91 -20.86 -7.10
N PHE A 38 -0.81 -21.47 -5.93
CA PHE A 38 0.22 -22.46 -5.63
C PHE A 38 -0.02 -23.79 -6.36
N ASN A 39 -1.29 -24.18 -6.51
CA ASN A 39 -1.67 -25.46 -7.13
C ASN A 39 -1.50 -25.49 -8.66
N ILE A 40 -1.40 -24.34 -9.33
CA ILE A 40 -1.09 -24.28 -10.77
C ILE A 40 0.41 -24.44 -11.08
N LEU A 41 1.27 -24.36 -10.06
CA LEU A 41 2.71 -24.51 -10.20
C LEU A 41 3.08 -25.99 -10.41
N THR A 42 4.18 -26.23 -11.12
CA THR A 42 4.77 -27.58 -11.17
C THR A 42 5.37 -27.95 -9.81
N PRO A 43 5.53 -29.24 -9.48
CA PRO A 43 6.18 -29.66 -8.23
C PRO A 43 7.56 -29.03 -8.01
N GLN A 44 8.35 -28.87 -9.07
CA GLN A 44 9.66 -28.23 -9.00
C GLN A 44 9.56 -26.74 -8.62
N GLN A 45 8.58 -26.03 -9.17
CA GLN A 45 8.33 -24.62 -8.82
C GLN A 45 7.81 -24.47 -7.39
N GLN A 46 6.99 -25.41 -6.93
CA GLN A 46 6.54 -25.47 -5.54
C GLN A 46 7.72 -25.66 -4.59
N GLU A 47 8.63 -26.58 -4.89
CA GLU A 47 9.87 -26.78 -4.12
C GLU A 47 10.74 -25.52 -4.10
N GLN A 48 10.89 -24.83 -5.23
CA GLN A 48 11.61 -23.54 -5.30
C GLN A 48 10.99 -22.50 -4.37
N TYR A 49 9.66 -22.41 -4.35
CA TYR A 49 8.96 -21.49 -3.44
C TYR A 49 9.18 -21.86 -1.97
N ILE A 50 9.02 -23.13 -1.62
CA ILE A 50 9.21 -23.63 -0.25
C ILE A 50 10.64 -23.32 0.23
N ALA A 51 11.64 -23.57 -0.62
CA ALA A 51 13.03 -23.26 -0.32
C ALA A 51 13.27 -21.74 -0.17
N PHE A 52 12.70 -20.93 -1.04
CA PHE A 52 12.78 -19.47 -0.94
C PHE A 52 12.15 -18.96 0.35
N LYS A 53 10.93 -19.41 0.68
CA LYS A 53 10.20 -19.01 1.90
C LYS A 53 10.99 -19.28 3.18
N ALA A 54 11.74 -20.39 3.22
CA ALA A 54 12.59 -20.74 4.36
C ALA A 54 13.93 -20.00 4.40
N SER A 55 14.26 -19.21 3.37
CA SER A 55 15.56 -18.54 3.27
C SER A 55 15.65 -17.23 4.07
N GLU A 56 16.87 -16.88 4.50
CA GLU A 56 17.19 -15.56 5.06
C GLU A 56 16.79 -14.41 4.14
N GLN A 57 16.80 -14.63 2.83
CA GLN A 57 16.39 -13.64 1.85
C GLN A 57 14.89 -13.30 1.98
N ALA A 58 14.02 -14.30 2.16
CA ALA A 58 12.59 -14.07 2.34
C ALA A 58 12.29 -13.40 3.69
N ILE A 59 12.99 -13.82 4.75
CA ILE A 59 12.88 -13.19 6.08
C ILE A 59 13.26 -11.71 6.03
N THR A 60 14.40 -11.40 5.40
CA THR A 60 14.89 -10.02 5.24
C THR A 60 13.90 -9.20 4.41
N TYR A 61 13.46 -9.74 3.27
CA TYR A 61 12.48 -9.08 2.41
C TYR A 61 11.19 -8.73 3.15
N ARG A 62 10.62 -9.65 3.94
CA ARG A 62 9.42 -9.40 4.74
C ARG A 62 9.64 -8.24 5.71
N LYS A 63 10.75 -8.28 6.47
CA LYS A 63 11.08 -7.21 7.43
C LYS A 63 11.20 -5.84 6.75
N GLU A 64 11.90 -5.77 5.62
CA GLU A 64 12.05 -4.53 4.85
C GLU A 64 10.72 -4.02 4.31
N ARG A 65 9.87 -4.92 3.78
CA ARG A 65 8.52 -4.57 3.31
C ARG A 65 7.65 -4.04 4.45
N ASP A 66 7.61 -4.74 5.58
CA ASP A 66 6.76 -4.39 6.73
C ASP A 66 7.23 -3.10 7.44
N LEU A 67 8.50 -2.71 7.27
CA LEU A 67 9.02 -1.41 7.73
C LEU A 67 8.58 -0.25 6.83
N LYS A 68 8.36 -0.51 5.54
CA LYS A 68 7.99 0.51 4.55
C LYS A 68 6.48 0.68 4.43
N LEU A 69 5.72 -0.41 4.55
CA LEU A 69 4.30 -0.42 4.28
C LEU A 69 3.48 -0.32 5.57
N PRO A 70 2.47 0.55 5.62
CA PRO A 70 1.60 0.67 6.78
C PRO A 70 0.67 -0.54 6.87
N TYR A 71 0.39 -1.04 8.08
CA TYR A 71 -0.56 -2.14 8.25
C TYR A 71 -1.96 -1.82 7.67
N VAL A 72 -2.47 -2.76 6.87
CA VAL A 72 -3.81 -2.82 6.28
C VAL A 72 -4.32 -4.26 6.40
N ASP A 73 -5.54 -4.43 6.91
CA ASP A 73 -6.24 -5.73 6.92
C ASP A 73 -7.02 -5.89 5.63
N PHE A 74 -6.40 -6.52 4.63
CA PHE A 74 -7.04 -6.72 3.32
C PHE A 74 -8.18 -7.75 3.33
N ASN A 75 -8.32 -8.55 4.40
CA ASN A 75 -9.43 -9.50 4.52
C ASN A 75 -10.74 -8.84 4.99
N ASN A 76 -10.66 -7.60 5.47
CA ASN A 76 -11.79 -6.88 6.06
C ASN A 76 -11.85 -5.43 5.57
N LEU A 77 -11.78 -5.25 4.24
CA LEU A 77 -11.87 -3.95 3.61
C LEU A 77 -13.33 -3.44 3.61
N PRO A 78 -13.58 -2.17 4.00
CA PRO A 78 -14.89 -1.58 3.88
C PRO A 78 -15.25 -1.33 2.41
N GLU A 79 -16.55 -1.26 2.09
CA GLU A 79 -17.04 -0.95 0.74
C GLU A 79 -16.56 0.43 0.26
N VAL A 80 -16.55 1.41 1.16
CA VAL A 80 -16.07 2.78 0.90
C VAL A 80 -14.81 3.04 1.73
N PHE A 81 -13.73 3.43 1.06
CA PHE A 81 -12.48 3.81 1.69
C PHE A 81 -12.51 5.27 2.12
N ASP A 82 -12.06 5.54 3.34
CA ASP A 82 -11.72 6.90 3.74
C ASP A 82 -10.36 7.32 3.14
N ASP A 83 -10.07 8.62 3.16
CA ASP A 83 -8.82 9.17 2.63
C ASP A 83 -7.57 8.58 3.32
N LYS A 84 -7.70 8.09 4.57
CA LYS A 84 -6.57 7.49 5.31
C LYS A 84 -6.27 6.08 4.80
N LEU A 85 -7.29 5.26 4.58
CA LEU A 85 -7.16 3.92 4.03
C LEU A 85 -6.73 3.96 2.57
N LEU A 86 -7.27 4.90 1.76
CA LEU A 86 -6.84 5.11 0.38
C LEU A 86 -5.33 5.40 0.29
N LYS A 87 -4.82 6.34 1.09
CA LYS A 87 -3.39 6.65 1.15
C LYS A 87 -2.56 5.41 1.45
N LYS A 88 -2.98 4.60 2.43
CA LYS A 88 -2.27 3.36 2.76
C LYS A 88 -2.27 2.38 1.60
N ILE A 89 -3.43 2.12 0.99
CA ILE A 89 -3.57 1.16 -0.11
C ILE A 89 -2.72 1.58 -1.32
N ILE A 90 -2.66 2.88 -1.63
CA ILE A 90 -1.85 3.39 -2.74
C ILE A 90 -0.36 3.10 -2.55
N LEU A 91 0.15 3.16 -1.32
CA LEU A 91 1.55 2.79 -1.04
C LEU A 91 1.86 1.33 -1.38
N TYR A 92 0.87 0.44 -1.29
CA TYR A 92 1.02 -0.95 -1.74
C TYR A 92 1.03 -1.08 -3.27
N GLN A 93 0.45 -0.11 -4.00
CA GLN A 93 0.42 -0.11 -5.47
C GLN A 93 1.69 0.43 -6.12
N GLU A 94 2.46 1.25 -5.41
CA GLU A 94 3.73 1.80 -5.93
C GLU A 94 4.82 0.71 -6.08
N GLU A 95 4.68 -0.41 -5.37
CA GLU A 95 5.59 -1.55 -5.42
C GLU A 95 4.97 -2.68 -6.26
N GLY A 96 5.40 -2.86 -7.51
CA GLY A 96 4.73 -3.77 -8.46
C GLY A 96 4.64 -5.25 -8.03
N GLU A 97 5.51 -5.72 -7.12
CA GLU A 97 5.45 -7.07 -6.52
C GLU A 97 4.34 -7.22 -5.46
N VAL A 98 3.97 -6.10 -4.84
CA VAL A 98 2.96 -6.01 -3.79
C VAL A 98 1.60 -5.67 -4.40
N ASP A 99 1.57 -4.73 -5.36
CA ASP A 99 0.39 -4.40 -6.16
C ASP A 99 -0.26 -5.66 -6.74
N GLY A 100 0.54 -6.48 -7.43
CA GLY A 100 0.05 -7.73 -8.03
C GLY A 100 -0.49 -8.74 -7.01
N ALA A 101 -0.09 -8.67 -5.75
CA ALA A 101 -0.60 -9.55 -4.70
C ALA A 101 -1.96 -9.07 -4.15
N ILE A 102 -2.15 -7.76 -4.03
CA ILE A 102 -3.35 -7.17 -3.45
C ILE A 102 -4.43 -6.83 -4.49
N TYR A 103 -4.07 -6.72 -5.77
CA TYR A 103 -4.99 -6.29 -6.83
C TYR A 103 -6.24 -7.16 -6.93
N ASP A 104 -6.09 -8.47 -6.74
CA ASP A 104 -7.19 -9.44 -6.75
C ASP A 104 -8.08 -9.38 -5.49
N LEU A 105 -7.63 -8.74 -4.40
CA LEU A 105 -8.46 -8.50 -3.21
C LEU A 105 -9.42 -7.34 -3.40
N LEU A 106 -9.09 -6.41 -4.29
CA LEU A 106 -9.85 -5.17 -4.47
C LEU A 106 -11.05 -5.41 -5.38
N LEU A 107 -12.23 -5.08 -4.87
CA LEU A 107 -13.46 -5.03 -5.66
C LEU A 107 -13.34 -3.96 -6.76
N GLU A 108 -14.15 -4.05 -7.81
CA GLU A 108 -14.15 -3.04 -8.87
C GLU A 108 -14.45 -1.63 -8.35
N ASP A 109 -15.32 -1.51 -7.34
CA ASP A 109 -15.60 -0.23 -6.68
C ASP A 109 -14.39 0.29 -5.89
N HIS A 110 -13.59 -0.59 -5.28
CA HIS A 110 -12.33 -0.21 -4.62
C HIS A 110 -11.32 0.31 -5.63
N LYS A 111 -11.17 -0.39 -6.76
CA LYS A 111 -10.30 0.03 -7.88
C LYS A 111 -10.77 1.38 -8.45
N GLY A 112 -12.08 1.60 -8.55
CA GLY A 112 -12.67 2.87 -8.95
C GLY A 112 -12.34 4.01 -7.99
N GLN A 113 -12.46 3.80 -6.68
CA GLN A 113 -12.09 4.79 -5.66
C GLN A 113 -10.61 5.16 -5.72
N ILE A 114 -9.73 4.18 -5.90
CA ILE A 114 -8.28 4.40 -6.08
C ILE A 114 -8.01 5.21 -7.36
N ALA A 115 -8.63 4.83 -8.49
CA ALA A 115 -8.45 5.54 -9.75
C ALA A 115 -8.92 7.00 -9.66
N GLN A 116 -10.04 7.25 -8.98
CA GLN A 116 -10.54 8.60 -8.71
C GLN A 116 -9.58 9.40 -7.83
N TYR A 117 -9.03 8.77 -6.79
CA TYR A 117 -8.04 9.39 -5.92
C TYR A 117 -6.77 9.78 -6.70
N ASN A 118 -6.23 8.87 -7.51
CA ASN A 118 -5.04 9.13 -8.34
C ASN A 118 -5.29 10.15 -9.46
N ALA A 119 -6.53 10.28 -9.93
CA ALA A 119 -6.92 11.25 -10.95
C ALA A 119 -7.26 12.64 -10.38
N ASP A 120 -7.41 12.80 -9.06
CA ASP A 120 -7.67 14.11 -8.46
C ASP A 120 -6.45 15.01 -8.70
N PRO A 121 -6.60 16.13 -9.44
CA PRO A 121 -5.49 17.04 -9.76
C PRO A 121 -5.01 17.81 -8.53
N LYS A 122 -5.75 17.75 -7.42
CA LYS A 122 -5.27 18.30 -6.15
C LYS A 122 -4.09 17.44 -5.68
N PRO A 123 -3.00 18.06 -5.23
CA PRO A 123 -1.88 17.31 -4.69
C PRO A 123 -2.40 16.44 -3.52
N HIS A 124 -1.74 15.31 -3.29
CA HIS A 124 -1.92 14.50 -2.09
C HIS A 124 -0.65 14.60 -1.26
N PHE A 125 -0.77 14.57 0.05
CA PHE A 125 0.38 14.37 0.92
C PHE A 125 0.40 12.90 1.31
N MET A 126 1.31 12.18 0.69
CA MET A 126 1.64 10.78 0.89
C MET A 126 2.91 10.61 1.72
N GLY A 127 3.74 11.65 1.85
CA GLY A 127 5.01 11.59 2.61
C GLY A 127 6.12 10.88 1.82
N ASN A 128 6.03 10.88 0.50
CA ASN A 128 6.94 10.18 -0.41
C ASN A 128 8.02 11.10 -1.01
N VAL A 129 9.06 10.49 -1.59
CA VAL A 129 10.19 11.20 -2.23
C VAL A 129 9.71 12.14 -3.33
N GLY A 130 9.91 13.46 -3.15
CA GLY A 130 9.51 14.52 -4.08
C GLY A 130 8.32 15.36 -3.60
N GLU A 131 7.60 14.89 -2.59
CA GLU A 131 6.66 15.70 -1.83
C GLU A 131 7.37 16.51 -0.74
N PRO A 132 6.76 17.60 -0.26
CA PRO A 132 7.26 18.28 0.93
C PRO A 132 7.28 17.32 2.12
N ASP A 133 8.36 17.28 2.89
CA ASP A 133 8.54 16.30 3.98
C ASP A 133 7.65 16.58 5.22
N THR A 134 6.93 17.70 5.25
CA THR A 134 6.07 18.09 6.36
C THR A 134 4.76 18.69 5.88
N VAL A 135 3.72 18.56 6.71
CA VAL A 135 2.41 19.18 6.49
C VAL A 135 2.53 20.70 6.32
N THR A 136 3.42 21.34 7.08
CA THR A 136 3.66 22.79 6.98
C THR A 136 4.28 23.15 5.63
N SER A 137 5.30 22.41 5.18
CA SER A 137 5.92 22.62 3.86
C SER A 137 4.92 22.37 2.73
N TYR A 138 4.00 21.42 2.92
CA TYR A 138 2.92 21.16 1.99
C TYR A 138 1.93 22.33 1.89
N ILE A 139 1.50 22.87 3.03
CA ILE A 139 0.63 24.05 3.08
C ILE A 139 1.33 25.27 2.44
N ILE A 140 2.64 25.45 2.64
CA ILE A 140 3.41 26.52 1.98
C ILE A 140 3.36 26.37 0.46
N LYS A 141 3.61 25.17 -0.04
CA LYS A 141 3.73 24.91 -1.48
C LYS A 141 2.37 24.96 -2.19
N TYR A 142 1.31 24.47 -1.56
CA TYR A 142 0.03 24.23 -2.22
C TYR A 142 -1.15 25.05 -1.65
N GLY A 143 -0.98 25.74 -0.52
CA GLY A 143 -1.99 26.62 0.07
C GLY A 143 -3.23 25.90 0.63
N VAL A 144 -3.16 24.58 0.82
CA VAL A 144 -4.28 23.75 1.27
C VAL A 144 -3.86 22.79 2.37
N ASN A 145 -4.81 22.44 3.23
CA ASN A 145 -4.62 21.40 4.24
C ASN A 145 -4.59 20.01 3.57
N PRO A 146 -3.52 19.22 3.74
CA PRO A 146 -3.34 17.93 3.05
C PRO A 146 -4.32 16.81 3.46
N TYR A 147 -5.10 17.02 4.51
CA TYR A 147 -6.08 16.05 5.02
C TYR A 147 -7.51 16.46 4.69
N THR A 148 -7.82 17.75 4.63
CA THR A 148 -9.19 18.24 4.36
C THR A 148 -9.37 18.79 2.95
N ARG A 149 -8.28 19.02 2.21
CA ARG A 149 -8.27 19.62 0.86
C ARG A 149 -8.93 21.00 0.78
N LYS A 150 -9.09 21.68 1.93
CA LYS A 150 -9.59 23.05 2.03
C LYS A 150 -8.42 24.04 2.07
N PRO A 151 -8.61 25.27 1.56
CA PRO A 151 -7.64 26.35 1.74
C PRO A 151 -7.29 26.51 3.22
N GLU A 152 -6.00 26.59 3.51
CA GLU A 152 -5.48 26.65 4.88
C GLU A 152 -4.15 27.39 4.86
N THR A 153 -3.88 28.20 5.88
CA THR A 153 -2.57 28.81 6.11
C THR A 153 -1.85 28.08 7.24
N ILE A 154 -0.54 28.27 7.35
CA ILE A 154 0.25 27.71 8.46
C ILE A 154 -0.32 28.17 9.81
N GLU A 155 -0.73 29.44 9.90
CA GLU A 155 -1.30 30.04 11.11
C GLU A 155 -2.63 29.38 11.49
N SER A 156 -3.57 29.30 10.53
CA SER A 156 -4.89 28.70 10.80
C SER A 156 -4.80 27.19 11.05
N PHE A 157 -3.81 26.51 10.46
CA PHE A 157 -3.51 25.11 10.73
C PHE A 157 -2.97 24.91 12.16
N HIS A 158 -1.94 25.65 12.56
CA HIS A 158 -1.37 25.53 13.90
C HIS A 158 -2.29 26.05 15.01
N GLN A 159 -3.33 26.82 14.71
CA GLN A 159 -4.40 27.11 15.67
C GLN A 159 -5.21 25.85 16.02
N LYS A 160 -5.45 24.98 15.03
CA LYS A 160 -6.31 23.79 15.16
C LYS A 160 -5.54 22.52 15.52
N TYR A 161 -4.26 22.43 15.16
CA TYR A 161 -3.47 21.20 15.26
C TYR A 161 -2.10 21.43 15.89
N THR A 162 -1.63 20.46 16.67
CA THR A 162 -0.20 20.25 16.99
C THR A 162 0.37 19.18 16.07
N ILE A 163 1.65 19.24 15.73
CA ILE A 163 2.33 18.17 15.01
C ILE A 163 2.94 17.20 16.02
N ASP A 164 2.65 15.90 15.90
CA ASP A 164 3.32 14.87 16.66
C ASP A 164 4.81 14.84 16.27
N PRO A 165 5.74 15.10 17.21
CA PRO A 165 7.17 15.12 16.90
C PRO A 165 7.74 13.74 16.50
N LYS A 166 7.01 12.64 16.75
CA LYS A 166 7.46 11.28 16.39
C LYS A 166 6.98 10.85 15.01
N THR A 167 5.76 11.21 14.63
CA THR A 167 5.11 10.71 13.40
C THR A 167 4.99 11.80 12.33
N GLY A 168 5.09 13.09 12.70
CA GLY A 168 4.83 14.20 11.79
C GLY A 168 3.34 14.44 11.51
N ASP A 169 2.46 13.63 12.09
CA ASP A 169 1.02 13.73 11.89
C ASP A 169 0.41 14.88 12.71
N PRO A 170 -0.62 15.56 12.19
CA PRO A 170 -1.36 16.55 12.97
C PRO A 170 -2.32 15.90 13.95
N ILE A 171 -2.13 16.23 15.21
CA ILE A 171 -3.03 15.94 16.32
C ILE A 171 -3.93 17.16 16.51
N PRO A 172 -5.27 17.02 16.44
CA PRO A 172 -6.17 18.11 16.79
C PRO A 172 -5.85 18.60 18.20
N LYS A 173 -5.65 19.91 18.34
CA LYS A 173 -5.78 20.57 19.63
C LYS A 173 -7.27 20.53 19.90
N GLU A 174 -7.77 19.51 20.61
CA GLU A 174 -9.17 19.48 21.04
C GLU A 174 -9.53 20.88 21.53
N ASN A 175 -10.64 21.44 21.01
CA ASN A 175 -11.07 22.79 21.30
C ASN A 175 -11.11 22.97 22.83
N ASN A 176 -10.11 23.65 23.39
CA ASN A 176 -10.32 24.35 24.65
C ASN A 176 -11.27 25.50 24.32
N GLN A 177 -12.56 25.23 24.54
CA GLN A 177 -13.76 26.07 24.46
C GLN A 177 -14.61 25.97 23.20
#